data_AF-A0A3P8KWS3-F1
#
_entry.id   AF-A0A3P8KWS3-F1
#
_cell.length_a   1.000
_cell.length_b   1.000
_cell.length_c   1.000
_cell.angle_alpha   90.00
_cell.angle_beta   90.00
_cell.angle_gamma   90.00
#
_symmetry.space_group_name_H-M   'P 1'
#
loop_
_entity.id
_entity.type
_entity.pdbx_description
1 polymer ?
#
loop_
_entity_poly.entity_id
_entity_poly.type
_entity_poly.pdbx_seq_one_letter_code
_entity_poly.pdbx_strand_id
1 'polypeptide(L)'
;MAVSPSSIAEAIRWRRDFHAYPELGYQEQKTSRRVAELLASFGLQVHTGLAGTGVVATLENGPGPVIGLRADMDALPITELGEVSYKSRNPA
;
A
#
# COMPACT_ATOMS: atom_id res chain seq x y z
N MET A 1 1.82 23.73 2.74
CA MET A 1 2.59 23.03 1.69
C MET A 1 1.62 22.15 0.93
N ALA A 2 1.52 22.28 -0.40
CA ALA A 2 0.66 21.41 -1.21
C ALA A 2 1.45 20.17 -1.63
N VAL A 3 0.78 19.01 -1.71
CA VAL A 3 1.36 17.81 -2.31
C VAL A 3 1.68 18.11 -3.77
N SER A 4 2.88 17.75 -4.23
CA SER A 4 3.30 18.06 -5.59
C SER A 4 2.48 17.28 -6.63
N PRO A 5 2.24 17.84 -7.83
CA PRO A 5 1.57 17.11 -8.92
C PRO A 5 2.27 15.79 -9.30
N SER A 6 3.60 15.74 -9.18
CA SER A 6 4.37 14.53 -9.47
C SER A 6 4.12 13.43 -8.43
N SER A 7 4.04 13.76 -7.14
CA SER A 7 3.67 12.80 -6.08
C SER A 7 2.25 12.28 -6.25
N ILE A 8 1.30 13.13 -6.67
CA ILE A 8 -0.07 12.69 -6.98
C ILE A 8 -0.08 11.73 -8.17
N ALA A 9 0.62 12.07 -9.25
CA ALA A 9 0.72 11.20 -10.43
C ALA A 9 1.34 9.84 -10.07
N GLU A 10 2.29 9.82 -9.16
CA GLU A 10 2.89 8.59 -8.64
C GLU A 10 1.94 7.76 -7.77
N ALA A 11 1.23 8.40 -6.84
CA ALA A 11 0.20 7.73 -6.04
C ALA A 11 -0.90 7.11 -6.92
N ILE A 12 -1.29 7.78 -8.01
CA ILE A 12 -2.24 7.23 -8.99
C ILE A 12 -1.68 5.96 -9.66
N ARG A 13 -0.37 5.92 -9.97
CA ARG A 13 0.26 4.70 -10.51
C ARG A 13 0.19 3.55 -9.52
N TRP A 14 0.56 3.78 -8.26
CA TRP A 14 0.48 2.74 -7.22
C TRP A 14 -0.94 2.24 -7.03
N ARG A 15 -1.92 3.15 -6.91
CA ARG A 15 -3.34 2.80 -6.79
C ARG A 15 -3.82 1.92 -7.94
N ARG A 16 -3.40 2.22 -9.17
CA ARG A 16 -3.76 1.41 -10.36
C ARG A 16 -3.07 0.06 -10.38
N ASP A 17 -1.84 -0.03 -9.89
CA ASP A 17 -1.10 -1.29 -9.78
C ASP A 17 -1.74 -2.21 -8.73
N PHE A 18 -2.00 -1.70 -7.52
CA PHE A 18 -2.70 -2.45 -6.46
C PHE A 18 -4.08 -2.94 -6.89
N HIS A 19 -4.86 -2.08 -7.58
CA HIS A 19 -6.18 -2.48 -8.10
C HIS A 19 -6.10 -3.58 -9.15
N ALA A 20 -5.09 -3.55 -10.02
CA ALA A 20 -4.95 -4.55 -11.07
C ALA A 20 -4.57 -5.94 -10.52
N TYR A 21 -4.00 -6.01 -9.30
CA TYR A 21 -3.57 -7.25 -8.67
C TYR A 21 -4.09 -7.37 -7.22
N PRO A 22 -5.42 -7.53 -7.03
CA PRO A 22 -5.99 -7.65 -5.70
C PRO A 22 -5.53 -8.94 -5.01
N GLU A 23 -5.45 -8.92 -3.68
CA GLU A 23 -5.13 -10.08 -2.83
C GLU A 23 -6.07 -10.09 -1.61
N LEU A 24 -6.50 -11.28 -1.16
CA LEU A 24 -7.40 -11.44 -0.01
C LEU A 24 -6.70 -11.23 1.34
N GLY A 25 -7.54 -11.00 2.35
CA GLY A 25 -7.21 -11.04 3.77
C GLY A 25 -6.19 -12.12 4.14
N TYR A 26 -5.06 -11.72 4.72
CA TYR A 26 -3.93 -12.54 5.15
C TYR A 26 -3.13 -13.23 4.03
N GLN A 27 -3.41 -12.90 2.76
CA GLN A 27 -2.75 -13.46 1.57
C GLN A 27 -2.11 -12.37 0.69
N GLU A 28 -2.04 -11.13 1.18
CA GLU A 28 -1.57 -9.92 0.48
C GLU A 28 -0.04 -9.83 0.38
N GLN A 29 0.60 -10.91 -0.06
CA GLN A 29 2.05 -11.06 -0.05
C GLN A 29 2.74 -10.07 -1.00
N LYS A 30 2.17 -9.83 -2.18
CA LYS A 30 2.74 -8.90 -3.17
C LYS A 30 2.49 -7.45 -2.76
N THR A 31 1.28 -7.17 -2.28
CA THR A 31 0.86 -5.84 -1.82
C THR A 31 1.68 -5.42 -0.61
N SER A 32 1.80 -6.29 0.39
CA SER A 32 2.64 -6.09 1.59
C SER A 32 4.10 -5.79 1.21
N ARG A 33 4.69 -6.63 0.34
CA ARG A 33 6.06 -6.43 -0.14
C ARG A 33 6.23 -5.08 -0.83
N ARG A 34 5.30 -4.72 -1.71
CA ARG A 34 5.37 -3.47 -2.47
C ARG A 34 5.26 -2.25 -1.55
N VAL A 35 4.39 -2.29 -0.54
CA VAL A 35 4.27 -1.24 0.47
C VAL A 35 5.56 -1.12 1.29
N ALA A 36 6.14 -2.23 1.73
CA ALA A 36 7.41 -2.24 2.46
C ALA A 36 8.57 -1.66 1.63
N GLU A 37 8.69 -2.04 0.35
CA GLU A 37 9.69 -1.51 -0.57
C GLU A 37 9.56 0.02 -0.76
N LEU A 38 8.33 0.52 -0.94
CA LEU A 38 8.08 1.96 -1.08
C LEU A 38 8.47 2.70 0.19
N LEU A 39 8.02 2.25 1.36
CA LEU A 39 8.33 2.89 2.65
C LEU A 39 9.84 2.88 2.94
N ALA A 40 10.53 1.78 2.64
CA ALA A 40 11.98 1.70 2.76
C ALA A 40 12.69 2.66 1.80
N SER A 41 12.19 2.80 0.55
CA SER A 41 12.76 3.73 -0.43
C SER A 41 12.63 5.21 -0.03
N PHE A 42 11.68 5.53 0.84
CA PHE A 42 11.50 6.87 1.41
C PHE A 42 12.40 7.11 2.63
N GLY A 43 13.18 6.10 3.07
CA GLY A 43 14.09 6.20 4.20
C GLY A 43 13.45 5.93 5.57
N LEU A 44 12.26 5.30 5.61
CA LEU A 44 11.63 4.94 6.88
C LEU A 44 12.22 3.64 7.44
N GLN A 45 12.15 3.48 8.77
CA GLN A 45 12.41 2.20 9.43
C GLN A 45 11.20 1.30 9.24
N VAL A 46 11.35 0.15 8.58
CA VAL A 46 10.23 -0.72 8.18
C VAL A 46 10.28 -2.06 8.91
N HIS A 47 9.16 -2.45 9.50
CA HIS A 47 8.92 -3.77 10.09
C HIS A 47 7.84 -4.51 9.29
N THR A 48 8.13 -5.76 8.91
CA THR A 48 7.25 -6.62 8.11
C THR A 48 6.94 -7.92 8.84
N GLY A 49 5.94 -8.68 8.36
CA GLY A 49 5.59 -10.00 8.92
C GLY A 49 4.68 -9.91 10.15
N LEU A 50 4.10 -8.75 10.42
CA LEU A 50 3.20 -8.53 11.55
C LEU A 50 1.83 -9.11 11.20
N ALA A 51 1.32 -10.04 12.01
CA ALA A 51 0.07 -10.76 11.72
C ALA A 51 0.03 -11.38 10.29
N GLY A 52 1.18 -11.83 9.78
CA GLY A 52 1.32 -12.38 8.43
C GLY A 52 1.84 -11.35 7.43
N THR A 53 0.98 -10.43 6.99
CA THR A 53 1.26 -9.49 5.89
C THR A 53 1.35 -8.03 6.33
N GLY A 54 1.15 -7.73 7.62
CA GLY A 54 1.20 -6.38 8.16
C GLY A 54 2.58 -5.73 8.03
N VAL A 55 2.56 -4.43 7.74
CA VAL A 55 3.72 -3.55 7.63
C VAL A 55 3.54 -2.36 8.57
N VAL A 56 4.55 -2.05 9.36
CA VAL A 56 4.63 -0.82 10.16
C VAL A 56 5.90 -0.09 9.80
N ALA A 57 5.80 1.20 9.51
CA ALA A 57 6.96 2.04 9.24
C ALA A 57 6.97 3.27 10.15
N THR A 58 8.16 3.61 10.64
CA THR A 58 8.37 4.74 11.55
C THR A 58 9.25 5.79 10.88
N LEU A 59 8.77 7.04 10.89
CA LEU A 59 9.54 8.24 10.60
C LEU A 59 9.91 8.90 11.93
N GLU A 60 11.19 8.90 12.27
CA GLU A 60 11.69 9.54 13.50
C GLU A 60 12.13 10.97 13.23
N ASN A 61 11.74 11.90 14.11
CA ASN A 61 12.13 13.31 14.03
C ASN A 61 12.34 13.93 15.42
N GLY A 62 13.22 13.30 16.21
CA GLY A 62 13.53 13.74 17.57
C GLY A 62 12.45 13.43 18.61
N PRO A 63 12.65 13.85 19.87
CA PRO A 63 11.71 13.59 20.96
C PRO A 63 10.42 14.40 20.81
N GLY A 64 9.27 13.79 21.11
CA GLY A 64 7.98 14.47 21.09
C GLY A 64 6.78 13.53 21.06
N PRO A 65 5.56 14.07 20.90
CA PRO A 65 4.36 13.27 20.71
C PRO A 65 4.42 12.41 19.44
N VAL A 66 3.76 11.26 19.48
CA VAL A 66 3.72 10.29 18.38
C VAL A 66 2.31 10.21 17.79
N ILE A 67 2.21 10.12 16.46
CA ILE A 67 0.95 9.98 15.72
C ILE A 67 1.01 8.70 14.88
N GLY A 68 -0.04 7.89 14.92
CA GLY A 68 -0.21 6.73 14.05
C GLY A 68 -1.14 7.03 12.89
N LEU A 69 -0.74 6.62 11.68
CA LEU A 69 -1.58 6.62 10.48
C LEU A 69 -1.82 5.17 10.07
N ARG A 70 -3.06 4.82 9.71
CA ARG A 70 -3.46 3.44 9.37
C ARG A 70 -4.19 3.40 8.03
N ALA A 71 -3.81 2.44 7.20
CA ALA A 71 -4.52 2.03 5.99
C ALA A 71 -4.56 0.49 5.92
N ASP A 72 -5.63 -0.06 5.38
CA ASP A 72 -5.77 -1.48 5.02
C ASP A 72 -5.27 -1.73 3.58
N MET A 73 -5.07 -3.02 3.26
CA MET A 73 -4.47 -3.47 2.00
C MET A 73 -5.26 -4.59 1.31
N ASP A 74 -6.20 -5.24 2.00
CA ASP A 74 -6.89 -6.43 1.51
C ASP A 74 -8.03 -6.09 0.54
N ALA A 75 -8.24 -6.99 -0.43
CA ALA A 75 -9.33 -6.95 -1.37
C ALA A 75 -10.47 -7.90 -0.96
N LEU A 76 -11.55 -7.87 -1.74
CA LEU A 76 -12.74 -8.71 -1.53
C LEU A 76 -12.85 -9.81 -2.60
N PRO A 77 -13.42 -10.98 -2.27
CA PRO A 77 -13.63 -12.08 -3.21
C PRO A 77 -14.82 -11.80 -4.13
N ILE A 78 -14.69 -10.78 -4.99
CA ILE A 78 -15.71 -10.34 -5.94
C ILE A 78 -15.13 -10.25 -7.35
N THR A 79 -15.98 -10.49 -8.36
CA THR A 79 -15.59 -10.27 -9.75
C THR A 79 -15.83 -8.81 -10.12
N GLU A 80 -14.78 -8.11 -10.55
CA GLU A 80 -14.90 -6.73 -11.02
C GLU A 80 -15.63 -6.66 -12.36
N LEU A 81 -16.72 -5.89 -12.40
CA LEU A 81 -17.54 -5.69 -13.61
C LEU A 81 -17.19 -4.42 -14.38
N GLY A 82 -16.34 -3.55 -13.83
CA GLY A 82 -15.95 -2.29 -14.45
C GLY A 82 -15.04 -2.47 -15.67
N GLU A 83 -15.13 -1.54 -16.62
CA GLU A 83 -14.29 -1.52 -17.83
C GLU A 83 -13.35 -0.32 -17.77
N VAL A 84 -12.26 -0.49 -17.01
CA VAL A 84 -11.20 0.51 -16.83
C VAL A 84 -9.85 -0.14 -17.17
N SER A 85 -8.88 0.68 -17.62
CA SER A 85 -7.57 0.17 -18.07
C SER A 85 -6.72 -0.51 -16.98
N TYR A 86 -7.12 -0.37 -15.72
CA TYR A 86 -6.48 -0.92 -14.54
C TYR A 86 -7.36 -1.96 -13.81
N LYS A 87 -8.35 -2.52 -14.51
CA LYS A 87 -9.21 -3.61 -14.00
C LYS A 87 -8.36 -4.75 -13.43
N SER A 88 -8.88 -5.39 -12.39
CA SER A 88 -8.33 -6.60 -11.77
C SER A 88 -7.99 -7.65 -12.82
N ARG A 89 -6.77 -8.18 -12.76
CA ARG A 89 -6.22 -9.15 -13.73
C ARG A 89 -6.16 -10.57 -13.18
N ASN A 90 -6.37 -10.72 -11.88
CA ASN A 90 -6.55 -11.99 -11.20
C ASN A 90 -7.82 -11.93 -10.35
N PRO A 91 -8.43 -13.09 -10.05
CA PRO A 91 -9.34 -13.18 -8.91
C PRO A 91 -8.62 -12.68 -7.66
N ALA A 92 -9.33 -11.94 -6.83
CA ALA A 92 -8.92 -11.73 -5.45
C ALA A 92 -8.99 -13.08 -4.73
#